data_AF-A0A8H3IDF2-F1
#
_entry.id   AF-A0A8H3IDF2-F1
#
_cell.length_a   1.000
_cell.length_b   1.000
_cell.length_c   1.000
_cell.angle_alpha   90.00
_cell.angle_beta   90.00
_cell.angle_gamma   90.00
#
_symmetry.space_group_name_H-M   'P 1'
#
loop_
_entity.id
_entity.type
_entity.pdbx_description
1 polymer ?
#
loop_
_entity_poly.entity_id
_entity_poly.type
_entity_poly.pdbx_seq_one_letter_code
_entity_poly.pdbx_strand_id
1 'polypeptide(L)'
;MPNNLLNLPHEVLHSIIANADPQDLPALCCCRALNEFIKNNHLLHKELYLKTFDAIPQSGNTVWGPELRKLVNFQKILESSDDALKLSALQTVAASIHDLLTNAPVGSNASLNLPFLTKLFENQQNISTFLCSSSLFEWARADSWGDLSTTRLRRDIAAILTEQKFPRFSDDPAALDSVGPEKLAEAISEQPELDDLSCPSRTRDTGSSTPIPAEARTVSPISTPQRPQSYDRQLSAKLHCLYGVSIDSVRKNCESAPPRYSLRHDTAEIHPYARARVYDLRQHTEDGTFWGPFFDDGLQTVDWEKLEAIMIILDYNLRRSTEPQRQYEGMLELQEKPWVGATPHSFVSPPPSVPMEPALPLEAQDPYNVTGTWTRVVCFLDYTELYEFNFGTDQPERNQPRKPIDTEEATRLINMKIQVTKIEAPGEDDGQQLPVVHFSGKSSSIRPSWDPNANSKIKGKRSFHRLRGLGLSRSGIVRLTPQGEVRWTTFSVFQGEERWRSEGIQIGGVQSARGVLGFWFDKNFDEHGPAGPTAFWKYYDGREGKKPAITHGWNQFTVPSY
;
A
#
# COMPACT_ATOMS: atom_id res chain seq x y z
N MET A 1 48.20 18.14 -28.57
CA MET A 1 47.24 19.05 -27.93
C MET A 1 46.87 18.47 -26.58
N PRO A 2 46.71 19.26 -25.51
CA PRO A 2 46.27 18.69 -24.23
C PRO A 2 44.85 18.15 -24.42
N ASN A 3 44.68 16.84 -24.23
CA ASN A 3 43.39 16.15 -24.29
C ASN A 3 42.54 16.61 -23.09
N ASN A 4 41.82 17.70 -23.27
CA ASN A 4 40.86 18.20 -22.28
C ASN A 4 39.48 17.62 -22.59
N LEU A 5 38.83 17.03 -21.58
CA LEU A 5 37.47 16.49 -21.67
C LEU A 5 36.47 17.51 -22.23
N LEU A 6 36.65 18.79 -21.91
CA LEU A 6 35.78 19.89 -22.34
C LEU A 6 35.91 20.24 -23.83
N ASN A 7 36.96 19.74 -24.51
CA ASN A 7 37.17 19.98 -25.94
C ASN A 7 36.60 18.87 -26.82
N LEU A 8 35.94 17.87 -26.22
CA LEU A 8 35.30 16.78 -26.96
C LEU A 8 33.98 17.27 -27.61
N PRO A 9 33.58 16.70 -28.76
CA PRO A 9 32.26 16.94 -29.33
C PRO A 9 31.15 16.60 -28.33
N HIS A 10 30.03 17.32 -28.39
CA HIS A 10 28.90 17.15 -27.48
C HIS A 10 28.34 15.71 -27.51
N GLU A 11 28.42 15.03 -28.64
CA GLU A 11 27.99 13.63 -28.80
C GLU A 11 28.89 12.67 -28.02
N VAL A 12 30.20 12.91 -28.03
CA VAL A 12 31.18 12.11 -27.28
C VAL A 12 31.03 12.39 -25.79
N LEU A 13 30.87 13.66 -25.42
CA LEU A 13 30.62 14.05 -24.03
C LEU A 13 29.31 13.45 -23.49
N HIS A 14 28.24 13.45 -24.31
CA HIS A 14 27.00 12.76 -24.01
C HIS A 14 27.25 11.28 -23.74
N SER A 15 27.91 10.58 -24.67
CA SER A 15 28.16 9.14 -24.53
C SER A 15 29.00 8.80 -23.31
N ILE A 16 29.94 9.66 -22.91
CA ILE A 16 30.74 9.47 -21.69
C ILE A 16 29.84 9.60 -20.45
N ILE A 17 29.09 10.69 -20.35
CA ILE A 17 28.24 10.96 -19.18
C ILE A 17 27.06 10.00 -19.10
N ALA A 18 26.56 9.50 -20.22
CA ALA A 18 25.47 8.52 -20.27
C ALA A 18 25.84 7.14 -19.70
N ASN A 19 27.11 6.90 -19.37
CA ASN A 19 27.57 5.70 -18.66
C ASN A 19 27.84 5.95 -17.16
N ALA A 20 27.69 7.18 -16.67
CA ALA A 20 27.81 7.48 -15.24
C ALA A 20 26.55 7.08 -14.47
N ASP A 21 26.71 6.79 -13.18
CA ASP A 21 25.57 6.59 -12.28
C ASP A 21 24.80 7.93 -12.14
N PRO A 22 23.46 7.93 -12.26
CA PRO A 22 22.64 9.11 -12.00
C PRO A 22 22.94 9.82 -10.66
N GLN A 23 23.38 9.11 -9.62
CA GLN A 23 23.74 9.68 -8.32
C GLN A 23 24.96 10.62 -8.37
N ASP A 24 25.87 10.40 -9.33
CA ASP A 24 27.14 11.12 -9.51
C ASP A 24 27.00 12.37 -10.37
N LEU A 25 25.87 12.55 -11.06
CA LEU A 25 25.61 13.74 -11.88
C LEU A 25 25.85 15.06 -11.14
N PRO A 26 25.46 15.24 -9.87
CA PRO A 26 25.76 16.47 -9.12
C PRO A 26 27.28 16.73 -8.99
N ALA A 27 28.09 15.68 -8.83
CA ALA A 27 29.55 15.81 -8.74
C ALA A 27 30.17 16.19 -10.09
N LEU A 28 29.60 15.72 -11.20
CA LEU A 28 30.02 16.09 -12.56
C LEU A 28 29.65 17.53 -12.94
N CYS A 29 28.71 18.17 -12.23
CA CYS A 29 28.34 19.58 -12.42
C CYS A 29 29.34 20.58 -11.80
N CYS A 30 30.59 20.17 -11.54
CA CYS A 30 31.60 20.95 -10.83
C CYS A 30 32.09 22.19 -11.60
N CYS A 31 32.00 22.21 -12.93
CA CYS A 31 32.36 23.36 -13.74
C CYS A 31 31.15 23.90 -14.51
N ARG A 32 31.17 25.21 -14.83
CA ARG A 32 30.04 25.87 -15.52
C ARG A 32 29.67 25.19 -16.84
N ALA A 33 30.68 24.80 -17.64
CA ALA A 33 30.47 24.15 -18.92
C ALA A 33 29.74 22.79 -18.79
N LEU A 34 30.17 21.91 -17.88
CA LEU A 34 29.51 20.63 -17.66
C LEU A 34 28.14 20.80 -17.02
N ASN A 35 27.98 21.74 -16.09
CA ASN A 35 26.71 22.05 -15.46
C ASN A 35 25.66 22.52 -16.49
N GLU A 36 26.04 23.44 -17.39
CA GLU A 36 25.17 23.92 -18.47
C GLU A 36 24.87 22.81 -19.49
N PHE A 37 25.87 22.00 -19.86
CA PHE A 37 25.68 20.86 -20.75
C PHE A 37 24.71 19.84 -20.17
N ILE A 38 24.91 19.40 -18.93
CA ILE A 38 24.07 18.38 -18.28
C ILE A 38 22.64 18.91 -18.13
N LYS A 39 22.45 20.11 -17.56
CA LYS A 39 21.10 20.64 -17.26
C LYS A 39 20.23 20.85 -18.50
N ASN A 40 20.82 21.25 -19.62
CA ASN A 40 20.08 21.55 -20.84
C ASN A 40 19.94 20.33 -21.78
N ASN A 41 20.61 19.21 -21.46
CA ASN A 41 20.60 18.02 -22.29
C ASN A 41 19.46 17.05 -21.89
N HIS A 42 18.28 17.32 -22.44
CA HIS A 42 17.09 16.50 -22.22
C HIS A 42 17.26 15.03 -22.65
N LEU A 43 18.02 14.79 -23.73
CA LEU A 43 18.27 13.44 -24.23
C LEU A 43 19.14 12.64 -23.27
N LEU A 44 20.15 13.26 -22.67
CA LEU A 44 21.02 12.62 -21.68
C LEU A 44 20.20 12.21 -20.45
N HIS A 45 19.35 13.10 -19.94
CA HIS A 45 18.48 12.76 -18.82
C HIS A 45 17.51 11.62 -19.16
N LYS A 46 16.97 11.59 -20.38
CA LYS A 46 16.10 10.50 -20.85
C LYS A 46 16.87 9.19 -20.97
N GLU A 47 18.06 9.19 -21.56
CA GLU A 47 18.88 7.99 -21.73
C GLU A 47 19.29 7.42 -20.37
N LEU A 48 19.77 8.27 -19.47
CA LEU A 48 20.13 7.86 -18.10
C LEU A 48 18.93 7.29 -17.35
N TYR A 49 17.77 7.94 -17.45
CA TYR A 49 16.55 7.42 -16.84
C TYR A 49 16.19 6.03 -17.39
N LEU A 50 16.11 5.87 -18.71
CA LEU A 50 15.68 4.61 -19.34
C LEU A 50 16.70 3.46 -19.21
N LYS A 51 17.96 3.77 -18.91
CA LYS A 51 18.97 2.77 -18.53
C LYS A 51 18.75 2.22 -17.13
N THR A 52 18.18 3.01 -16.22
CA THR A 52 18.04 2.67 -14.80
C THR A 52 16.61 2.26 -14.43
N PHE A 53 15.60 2.83 -15.08
CA PHE A 53 14.19 2.72 -14.72
C PHE A 53 13.30 2.41 -15.93
N ASP A 54 12.14 1.82 -15.66
CA ASP A 54 11.15 1.50 -16.70
C ASP A 54 10.53 2.76 -17.33
N ALA A 55 10.20 2.66 -18.61
CA ALA A 55 9.62 3.76 -19.38
C ALA A 55 8.24 4.18 -18.84
N ILE A 56 8.00 5.49 -18.76
CA ILE A 56 6.69 6.04 -18.36
C ILE A 56 5.72 5.89 -19.56
N PRO A 57 4.57 5.20 -19.41
CA PRO A 57 3.66 4.86 -20.51
C PRO A 57 3.09 6.05 -21.31
N GLN A 58 3.10 7.27 -20.75
CA GLN A 58 2.62 8.50 -21.38
C GLN A 58 3.70 9.59 -21.47
N SER A 59 4.93 9.20 -21.84
CA SER A 59 6.11 10.07 -21.79
C SER A 59 6.17 11.25 -22.79
N GLY A 60 5.12 11.48 -23.59
CA GLY A 60 5.11 12.47 -24.68
C GLY A 60 5.44 13.91 -24.25
N ASN A 61 5.08 14.27 -23.01
CA ASN A 61 5.35 15.60 -22.42
C ASN A 61 6.27 15.54 -21.18
N THR A 62 6.92 14.39 -20.91
CA THR A 62 7.70 14.23 -19.68
C THR A 62 9.00 15.00 -19.73
N VAL A 63 9.24 15.81 -18.69
CA VAL A 63 10.55 16.43 -18.47
C VAL A 63 11.42 15.46 -17.67
N TRP A 64 12.36 14.80 -18.35
CA TRP A 64 13.17 13.73 -17.77
C TRP A 64 14.14 14.18 -16.66
N GLY A 65 14.62 15.43 -16.70
CA GLY A 65 15.58 15.94 -15.72
C GLY A 65 15.03 16.01 -14.28
N PRO A 66 13.83 16.57 -14.04
CA PRO A 66 13.13 16.50 -12.75
C PRO A 66 12.80 15.07 -12.31
N GLU A 67 12.30 14.20 -13.19
CA GLU A 67 11.98 12.81 -12.84
C GLU A 67 13.21 12.01 -12.42
N LEU A 68 14.32 12.15 -13.14
CA LEU A 68 15.58 11.52 -12.76
C LEU A 68 16.06 12.02 -11.38
N ARG A 69 15.98 13.33 -11.12
CA ARG A 69 16.34 13.90 -9.81
C ARG A 69 15.45 13.39 -8.68
N LYS A 70 14.15 13.26 -8.93
CA LYS A 70 13.20 12.70 -7.96
C LYS A 70 13.60 11.28 -7.56
N LEU A 71 13.91 10.42 -8.52
CA LEU A 71 14.31 9.03 -8.25
C LEU A 71 15.71 8.90 -7.63
N VAL A 72 16.65 9.77 -8.02
CA VAL A 72 17.97 9.84 -7.37
C VAL A 72 17.84 10.28 -5.90
N ASN A 73 17.01 11.28 -5.61
CA ASN A 73 16.75 11.71 -4.23
C ASN A 73 16.04 10.60 -3.43
N PHE A 74 15.07 9.92 -4.04
CA PHE A 74 14.40 8.76 -3.46
C PHE A 74 15.41 7.67 -3.07
N GLN A 75 16.34 7.31 -3.96
CA GLN A 75 17.38 6.34 -3.69
C GLN A 75 18.28 6.80 -2.53
N LYS A 76 18.74 8.05 -2.55
CA LYS A 76 19.59 8.62 -1.48
C LYS A 76 18.91 8.61 -0.11
N ILE A 77 17.60 8.86 -0.04
CA ILE A 77 16.83 8.79 1.21
C ILE A 77 16.81 7.35 1.74
N LEU A 78 16.59 6.37 0.88
CA LEU A 78 16.55 4.94 1.26
C LEU A 78 17.93 4.38 1.63
N GLU A 79 18.99 4.90 1.04
CA GLU A 79 20.39 4.54 1.36
C GLU A 79 20.94 5.29 2.58
N SER A 80 20.32 6.40 2.98
CA SER A 80 20.69 7.16 4.18
C SER A 80 20.62 6.30 5.45
N SER A 81 21.48 6.59 6.42
CA SER A 81 21.42 6.00 7.77
C SER A 81 20.59 6.83 8.76
N ASP A 82 20.05 7.97 8.33
CA ASP A 82 19.25 8.89 9.15
C ASP A 82 17.76 8.50 9.15
N ASP A 83 17.30 7.92 10.27
CA ASP A 83 15.91 7.52 10.46
C ASP A 83 14.94 8.70 10.52
N ALA A 84 15.37 9.86 11.03
CA ALA A 84 14.51 11.05 11.10
C ALA A 84 14.24 11.60 9.69
N LEU A 85 15.26 11.60 8.83
CA LEU A 85 15.11 11.93 7.42
C LEU A 85 14.13 10.97 6.73
N LYS A 86 14.29 9.65 6.91
CA LYS A 86 13.41 8.63 6.33
C LYS A 86 11.95 8.82 6.76
N LEU A 87 11.71 8.98 8.06
CA LEU A 87 10.38 9.22 8.61
C LEU A 87 9.74 10.48 8.02
N SER A 88 10.51 11.57 7.92
CA SER A 88 10.01 12.83 7.35
C SER A 88 9.62 12.71 5.88
N ALA A 89 10.23 11.76 5.15
CA ALA A 89 10.08 11.53 3.72
C ALA A 89 9.10 10.41 3.34
N LEU A 90 8.43 9.76 4.30
CA LEU A 90 7.50 8.63 4.09
C LEU A 90 6.52 8.86 2.93
N GLN A 91 5.88 10.02 2.88
CA GLN A 91 4.88 10.32 1.84
C GLN A 91 5.49 10.39 0.44
N THR A 92 6.63 11.07 0.31
CA THR A 92 7.37 11.19 -0.96
C THR A 92 7.91 9.84 -1.41
N VAL A 93 8.40 9.03 -0.47
CA VAL A 93 8.88 7.67 -0.71
C VAL A 93 7.73 6.79 -1.19
N ALA A 94 6.58 6.82 -0.50
CA ALA A 94 5.43 6.03 -0.88
C ALA A 94 4.87 6.40 -2.26
N ALA A 95 4.79 7.71 -2.57
CA ALA A 95 4.39 8.20 -3.88
C ALA A 95 5.35 7.71 -4.97
N SER A 96 6.67 7.78 -4.73
CA SER A 96 7.67 7.31 -5.69
C SER A 96 7.61 5.79 -5.90
N ILE A 97 7.37 5.00 -4.84
CA ILE A 97 7.13 3.56 -4.95
C ILE A 97 5.88 3.29 -5.80
N HIS A 98 4.79 4.00 -5.53
CA HIS A 98 3.55 3.85 -6.29
C HIS A 98 3.74 4.16 -7.79
N ASP A 99 4.45 5.24 -8.12
CA ASP A 99 4.78 5.60 -9.49
C ASP A 99 5.65 4.52 -10.16
N LEU A 100 6.67 4.03 -9.47
CA LEU A 100 7.55 2.97 -9.99
C LEU A 100 6.79 1.66 -10.26
N LEU A 101 5.86 1.29 -9.36
CA LEU A 101 5.01 0.11 -9.54
C LEU A 101 4.02 0.30 -10.70
N THR A 102 3.45 1.48 -10.86
CA THR A 102 2.48 1.78 -11.93
C THR A 102 3.14 1.85 -13.31
N ASN A 103 4.41 2.31 -13.37
CA ASN A 103 5.19 2.39 -14.60
C ASN A 103 5.90 1.08 -14.98
N ALA A 104 5.87 0.07 -14.12
CA ALA A 104 6.49 -1.22 -14.43
C ALA A 104 5.76 -1.89 -15.61
N PRO A 105 6.50 -2.48 -16.56
CA PRO A 105 5.90 -3.15 -17.71
C PRO A 105 5.07 -4.37 -17.28
N VAL A 106 4.12 -4.73 -18.14
CA VAL A 106 3.30 -5.94 -17.98
C VAL A 106 4.20 -7.18 -17.96
N GLY A 107 4.12 -7.95 -16.87
CA GLY A 107 4.96 -9.13 -16.62
C GLY A 107 6.25 -8.79 -15.86
N SER A 108 6.42 -9.39 -14.68
CA SER A 108 7.45 -8.98 -13.70
C SER A 108 8.90 -9.08 -14.21
N ASN A 109 9.16 -9.95 -15.19
CA ASN A 109 10.51 -10.32 -15.60
C ASN A 109 11.20 -9.26 -16.48
N ALA A 110 10.45 -8.31 -17.00
CA ALA A 110 10.97 -7.25 -17.86
C ALA A 110 11.19 -5.92 -17.13
N SER A 111 10.77 -5.82 -15.87
CA SER A 111 10.83 -4.56 -15.11
C SER A 111 12.22 -4.31 -14.52
N LEU A 112 12.74 -3.11 -14.74
CA LEU A 112 13.90 -2.57 -14.04
C LEU A 112 13.53 -2.03 -12.65
N ASN A 113 12.30 -1.56 -12.47
CA ASN A 113 11.83 -0.96 -11.23
C ASN A 113 11.72 -1.98 -10.08
N LEU A 114 11.23 -3.20 -10.34
CA LEU A 114 11.00 -4.20 -9.28
C LEU A 114 12.30 -4.71 -8.64
N PRO A 115 13.37 -5.08 -9.38
CA PRO A 115 14.66 -5.42 -8.78
C PRO A 115 15.28 -4.25 -8.02
N PHE A 116 15.15 -3.03 -8.55
CA PHE A 116 15.62 -1.80 -7.89
C PHE A 116 14.95 -1.60 -6.52
N LEU A 117 13.61 -1.69 -6.46
CA LEU A 117 12.86 -1.58 -5.21
C LEU A 117 13.18 -2.73 -4.24
N THR A 118 13.30 -3.96 -4.75
CA THR A 118 13.66 -5.13 -3.94
C THR A 118 14.99 -4.91 -3.23
N LYS A 119 16.03 -4.47 -3.97
CA LYS A 119 17.36 -4.20 -3.43
C LYS A 119 17.34 -3.14 -2.33
N LEU A 120 16.60 -2.04 -2.52
CA LEU A 120 16.54 -0.97 -1.51
C LEU A 120 15.85 -1.44 -0.21
N PHE A 121 14.90 -2.38 -0.30
CA PHE A 121 14.21 -2.94 0.85
C PHE A 121 14.89 -4.19 1.44
N GLU A 122 16.08 -4.58 0.96
CA GLU A 122 16.97 -5.49 1.71
C GLU A 122 17.50 -4.80 2.99
N ASN A 123 17.60 -3.47 2.99
CA ASN A 123 17.97 -2.70 4.16
C ASN A 123 16.86 -2.73 5.22
N GLN A 124 17.17 -3.30 6.39
CA GLN A 124 16.19 -3.41 7.47
C GLN A 124 15.68 -2.09 8.02
N GLN A 125 16.46 -1.01 7.96
CA GLN A 125 15.97 0.31 8.37
C GLN A 125 14.82 0.80 7.48
N ASN A 126 14.81 0.41 6.21
CA ASN A 126 13.74 0.79 5.28
C ASN A 126 12.46 0.01 5.60
N ILE A 127 12.57 -1.28 5.90
CA ILE A 127 11.42 -2.10 6.33
C ILE A 127 10.86 -1.56 7.65
N SER A 128 11.70 -1.37 8.66
CA SER A 128 11.25 -0.90 9.98
C SER A 128 10.57 0.47 9.93
N THR A 129 11.11 1.38 9.09
CA THR A 129 10.60 2.76 9.00
C THR A 129 9.37 2.88 8.10
N PHE A 130 9.37 2.24 6.93
CA PHE A 130 8.34 2.46 5.92
C PHE A 130 7.23 1.40 5.92
N LEU A 131 7.49 0.19 6.43
CA LEU A 131 6.51 -0.91 6.44
C LEU A 131 5.97 -1.20 7.85
N CYS A 132 6.74 -0.94 8.91
CA CYS A 132 6.37 -1.29 10.30
C CYS A 132 5.87 -0.08 11.13
N SER A 133 5.34 0.96 10.48
CA SER A 133 4.90 2.20 11.15
C SER A 133 3.40 2.25 11.44
N SER A 134 2.65 1.17 11.18
CA SER A 134 1.23 1.09 11.52
C SER A 134 1.00 0.95 13.03
N SER A 135 -0.24 1.21 13.47
CA SER A 135 -0.68 1.04 14.87
C SER A 135 -0.53 -0.40 15.35
N LEU A 136 -0.61 -1.38 14.44
CA LEU A 136 -0.44 -2.79 14.76
C LEU A 136 0.96 -3.07 15.32
N PHE A 137 2.00 -2.56 14.64
CA PHE A 137 3.38 -2.67 15.09
C PHE A 137 3.69 -1.78 16.29
N GLU A 138 3.00 -0.65 16.43
CA GLU A 138 3.15 0.22 17.61
C GLU A 138 2.71 -0.50 18.88
N TRP A 139 1.59 -1.22 18.86
CA TRP A 139 1.10 -1.96 20.02
C TRP A 139 1.94 -3.20 20.32
N ALA A 140 2.29 -3.97 19.30
CA ALA A 140 3.17 -5.13 19.46
C ALA A 140 4.52 -4.70 20.10
N ARG A 141 5.07 -3.55 19.66
CA ARG A 141 6.22 -2.94 20.32
C ARG A 141 5.89 -2.58 21.77
N ALA A 142 4.87 -1.77 22.04
CA ALA A 142 4.57 -1.28 23.38
C ALA A 142 4.47 -2.39 24.44
N ASP A 143 3.87 -3.52 24.09
CA ASP A 143 3.73 -4.68 24.97
C ASP A 143 5.06 -5.45 25.14
N SER A 144 5.89 -5.57 24.10
CA SER A 144 7.24 -6.14 24.21
C SER A 144 8.17 -5.33 25.13
N TRP A 145 7.95 -4.01 25.22
CA TRP A 145 8.66 -3.10 26.12
C TRP A 145 8.01 -3.02 27.52
N GLY A 146 6.95 -3.79 27.76
CA GLY A 146 6.19 -3.86 29.01
C GLY A 146 6.97 -4.32 30.24
N ASP A 147 8.26 -4.66 30.11
CA ASP A 147 9.16 -5.01 31.23
C ASP A 147 10.22 -3.91 31.54
N LEU A 148 10.22 -2.77 30.82
CA LEU A 148 11.11 -1.64 31.08
C LEU A 148 10.34 -0.31 31.10
N SER A 149 9.64 -0.07 32.22
CA SER A 149 9.06 1.21 32.67
C SER A 149 8.73 2.25 31.56
N THR A 150 7.45 2.29 31.19
CA THR A 150 6.76 3.27 30.34
C THR A 150 6.98 4.75 30.69
N THR A 151 7.68 5.06 31.77
CA THR A 151 8.04 6.42 32.20
C THR A 151 9.33 6.94 31.56
N ARG A 152 10.26 6.06 31.16
CA ARG A 152 11.57 6.49 30.65
C ARG A 152 11.53 6.82 29.16
N LEU A 153 10.91 5.95 28.35
CA LEU A 153 10.77 6.18 26.91
C LEU A 153 9.87 7.40 26.60
N ARG A 154 8.79 7.61 27.37
CA ARG A 154 7.97 8.82 27.25
C ARG A 154 8.74 10.08 27.62
N ARG A 155 9.65 9.99 28.60
CA ARG A 155 10.52 11.11 29.00
C ARG A 155 11.62 11.35 27.97
N ASP A 156 12.15 10.31 27.34
CA ASP A 156 13.21 10.42 26.33
C ASP A 156 12.66 10.89 24.98
N ILE A 157 11.47 10.42 24.56
CA ILE A 157 10.76 10.94 23.38
C ILE A 157 10.26 12.37 23.64
N ALA A 158 9.74 12.68 24.82
CA ALA A 158 9.42 14.05 25.18
C ALA A 158 10.67 14.94 25.20
N ALA A 159 11.81 14.43 25.71
CA ALA A 159 13.10 15.13 25.71
C ALA A 159 13.57 15.42 24.27
N ILE A 160 13.55 14.43 23.37
CA ILE A 160 13.89 14.58 21.95
C ILE A 160 12.97 15.59 21.25
N LEU A 161 11.67 15.56 21.54
CA LEU A 161 10.70 16.53 21.00
C LEU A 161 10.86 17.93 21.61
N THR A 162 11.38 18.04 22.85
CA THR A 162 11.70 19.33 23.48
C THR A 162 13.12 19.86 23.20
N GLU A 163 14.05 19.02 22.73
CA GLU A 163 15.42 19.41 22.38
C GLU A 163 15.51 20.10 21.01
N GLN A 164 14.44 20.11 20.21
CA GLN A 164 14.22 21.14 19.19
C GLN A 164 13.80 22.47 19.85
N LYS A 165 14.67 23.03 20.71
CA LYS A 165 14.56 24.42 21.13
C LYS A 165 15.14 25.33 20.05
N PHE A 166 14.26 26.00 19.32
CA PHE A 166 14.50 27.40 18.96
C PHE A 166 14.93 28.16 20.23
N PRO A 167 15.90 29.09 20.17
CA PRO A 167 16.41 29.75 21.36
C PRO A 167 15.28 30.54 22.04
N ARG A 168 14.80 30.03 23.17
CA ARG A 168 13.98 30.81 24.10
C ARG A 168 14.92 31.52 25.06
N PHE A 169 14.79 32.83 25.08
CA PHE A 169 15.31 33.70 26.13
C PHE A 169 14.95 33.15 27.52
N SER A 170 15.90 33.31 28.44
CA SER A 170 15.84 32.91 29.84
C SER A 170 14.67 33.55 30.58
N ASP A 171 13.75 32.74 31.11
CA ASP A 171 12.83 33.13 32.18
C ASP A 171 13.54 32.91 33.53
N ASP A 172 14.25 33.94 34.02
CA ASP A 172 14.68 34.01 35.42
C ASP A 172 14.11 35.31 36.05
N PRO A 173 13.18 35.24 37.02
CA PRO A 173 12.40 36.38 37.49
C PRO A 173 13.12 37.17 38.60
N ALA A 174 14.40 37.48 38.43
CA ALA A 174 15.19 38.20 39.45
C ALA A 174 16.39 39.00 38.88
N ALA A 175 16.19 39.79 37.82
CA ALA A 175 17.12 40.87 37.46
C ALA A 175 16.43 41.96 36.61
N LEU A 176 15.38 42.56 37.17
CA LEU A 176 14.83 43.83 36.67
C LEU A 176 15.28 44.93 37.62
N ASP A 177 16.50 45.42 37.39
CA ASP A 177 16.81 46.83 37.59
C ASP A 177 18.10 47.17 36.84
N SER A 178 18.05 48.25 36.08
CA SER A 178 19.09 48.85 35.25
C SER A 178 19.40 48.15 33.91
N VAL A 179 18.88 48.68 32.80
CA VAL A 179 19.62 49.21 31.63
C VAL A 179 18.60 49.90 30.71
N GLY A 180 18.85 51.17 30.39
CA GLY A 180 17.98 52.04 29.58
C GLY A 180 18.09 51.89 28.05
N PRO A 181 17.33 52.68 27.28
CA PRO A 181 16.91 52.39 25.91
C PRO A 181 17.89 52.78 24.79
N GLU A 182 19.20 52.77 25.02
CA GLU A 182 20.18 53.22 24.01
C GLU A 182 20.92 52.11 23.25
N LYS A 183 20.69 50.82 23.57
CA LYS A 183 21.43 49.70 22.91
C LYS A 183 20.68 48.94 21.82
N LEU A 184 19.48 49.40 21.42
CA LEU A 184 18.71 48.74 20.36
C LEU A 184 18.94 49.33 18.95
N ALA A 185 19.69 50.43 18.84
CA ALA A 185 19.85 51.18 17.58
C ALA A 185 21.02 50.71 16.69
N GLU A 186 21.84 49.75 17.15
CA GLU A 186 23.09 49.39 16.46
C GLU A 186 23.07 48.00 15.79
N ALA A 187 21.95 47.27 15.83
CA ALA A 187 21.89 45.89 15.34
C ALA A 187 21.06 45.67 14.05
N ILE A 188 20.60 46.74 13.39
CA ILE A 188 19.81 46.65 12.14
C ILE A 188 20.50 47.42 10.99
N SER A 189 21.83 47.34 10.91
CA SER A 189 22.58 47.81 9.75
C SER A 189 23.40 46.66 9.19
N GLU A 190 23.03 46.22 7.97
CA GLU A 190 23.83 45.55 6.92
C GLU A 190 23.06 44.41 6.24
N GLN A 191 22.31 44.75 5.19
CA GLN A 191 22.13 43.89 4.01
C GLN A 191 22.49 44.70 2.77
N PRO A 192 23.18 44.13 1.77
CA PRO A 192 23.49 44.83 0.54
C PRO A 192 22.35 44.73 -0.49
N GLU A 193 22.15 45.90 -1.11
CA GLU A 193 21.57 46.27 -2.39
C GLU A 193 21.07 45.19 -3.37
N LEU A 194 19.87 45.45 -3.92
CA LEU A 194 19.55 45.21 -5.31
C LEU A 194 18.60 46.30 -5.82
N ASP A 195 19.11 47.02 -6.82
CA ASP A 195 18.55 48.20 -7.46
C ASP A 195 17.37 47.89 -8.42
N ASP A 196 16.37 48.77 -8.31
CA ASP A 196 15.71 49.53 -9.39
C ASP A 196 14.79 48.81 -10.42
N LEU A 197 13.50 49.16 -10.41
CA LEU A 197 12.92 50.07 -11.42
C LEU A 197 11.39 50.22 -11.31
N SER A 198 10.97 51.47 -11.10
CA SER A 198 9.79 52.15 -11.68
C SER A 198 8.34 51.81 -11.23
N CYS A 199 7.74 52.76 -10.51
CA CYS A 199 6.31 53.09 -10.45
C CYS A 199 6.10 54.44 -11.17
N PRO A 200 4.91 54.85 -11.68
CA PRO A 200 3.82 55.35 -10.82
C PRO A 200 2.41 55.05 -11.40
N SER A 201 1.24 55.26 -10.78
CA SER A 201 0.77 56.39 -9.95
C SER A 201 -0.62 56.07 -9.35
N ARG A 202 -0.83 56.55 -8.12
CA ARG A 202 -2.03 57.19 -7.53
C ARG A 202 -3.43 56.92 -8.13
N THR A 203 -4.41 56.63 -7.26
CA THR A 203 -5.31 57.64 -6.61
C THR A 203 -6.05 57.06 -5.40
N ARG A 204 -6.25 57.90 -4.39
CA ARG A 204 -7.08 57.72 -3.18
C ARG A 204 -8.53 58.14 -3.48
N ASP A 205 -9.49 57.56 -2.76
CA ASP A 205 -10.74 58.21 -2.27
C ASP A 205 -11.31 57.32 -1.15
N THR A 206 -11.22 57.69 0.12
CA THR A 206 -12.13 58.50 0.96
C THR A 206 -13.50 57.88 1.26
N GLY A 207 -13.71 57.54 2.55
CA GLY A 207 -14.93 57.90 3.27
C GLY A 207 -15.91 56.78 3.61
N SER A 208 -16.00 56.41 4.90
CA SER A 208 -17.25 56.39 5.68
C SER A 208 -17.14 55.46 6.89
N SER A 209 -17.35 56.04 8.07
CA SER A 209 -17.31 55.48 9.42
C SER A 209 -18.71 55.20 9.94
N THR A 210 -18.93 54.07 10.63
CA THR A 210 -19.69 53.95 11.91
C THR A 210 -19.60 52.51 12.47
N PRO A 211 -19.78 52.30 13.80
CA PRO A 211 -18.92 51.41 14.60
C PRO A 211 -19.54 50.05 14.93
N ILE A 212 -18.67 49.05 15.13
CA ILE A 212 -18.99 47.71 15.64
C ILE A 212 -18.41 47.59 17.06
N PRO A 213 -19.11 46.97 18.04
CA PRO A 213 -18.66 46.92 19.43
C PRO A 213 -17.43 46.03 19.64
N ALA A 214 -16.63 46.40 20.63
CA ALA A 214 -15.41 45.73 21.05
C ALA A 214 -15.69 44.44 21.83
N GLU A 215 -15.25 43.30 21.30
CA GLU A 215 -14.78 42.17 22.10
C GLU A 215 -13.48 41.66 21.50
N ALA A 216 -12.42 41.73 22.30
CA ALA A 216 -11.07 41.35 21.94
C ALA A 216 -10.97 39.85 21.65
N ARG A 217 -10.73 39.48 20.39
CA ARG A 217 -10.21 38.17 20.02
C ARG A 217 -8.69 38.24 20.01
N THR A 218 -8.09 37.63 21.01
CA THR A 218 -6.71 37.14 20.99
C THR A 218 -6.49 36.36 19.70
N VAL A 219 -5.69 36.92 18.80
CA VAL A 219 -5.25 36.24 17.57
C VAL A 219 -4.28 35.14 18.00
N SER A 220 -4.74 33.90 17.99
CA SER A 220 -3.88 32.74 18.12
C SER A 220 -2.86 32.74 16.96
N PRO A 221 -1.59 32.41 17.20
CA PRO A 221 -0.61 32.29 16.13
C PRO A 221 -1.09 31.21 15.14
N ILE A 222 -0.98 31.54 13.85
CA ILE A 222 -1.28 30.66 12.71
C ILE A 222 -0.64 29.30 12.98
N SER A 223 -1.48 28.33 13.29
CA SER A 223 -1.06 26.95 13.52
C SER A 223 -0.71 26.36 12.16
N THR A 224 0.56 26.00 11.98
CA THR A 224 0.97 25.05 10.95
C THR A 224 0.06 23.82 11.04
N PRO A 225 -0.52 23.31 9.94
CA PRO A 225 -1.45 22.19 10.03
C PRO A 225 -0.73 20.99 10.65
N GLN A 226 -1.15 20.61 11.86
CA GLN A 226 -0.64 19.41 12.54
C GLN A 226 -1.01 18.20 11.67
N ARG A 227 0.04 17.53 11.19
CA ARG A 227 0.00 16.31 10.36
C ARG A 227 -0.78 15.22 11.12
N PRO A 228 -1.90 14.66 10.60
CA PRO A 228 -2.62 13.62 11.32
C PRO A 228 -1.83 12.31 11.26
N GLN A 229 -1.37 11.82 12.41
CA GLN A 229 -0.61 10.57 12.58
C GLN A 229 -1.32 9.33 11.99
N SER A 230 -2.63 9.40 11.74
CA SER A 230 -3.40 8.33 11.09
C SER A 230 -3.05 8.14 9.61
N TYR A 231 -2.71 9.21 8.88
CA TYR A 231 -2.45 9.10 7.44
C TYR A 231 -1.14 8.36 7.15
N ASP A 232 -0.08 8.71 7.87
CA ASP A 232 1.23 8.08 7.72
C ASP A 232 1.18 6.58 8.08
N ARG A 233 0.40 6.21 9.10
CA ARG A 233 0.16 4.79 9.46
C ARG A 233 -0.52 4.00 8.33
N GLN A 234 -1.56 4.58 7.74
CA GLN A 234 -2.29 3.96 6.63
C GLN A 234 -1.42 3.83 5.38
N LEU A 235 -0.56 4.82 5.14
CA LEU A 235 0.40 4.77 4.04
C LEU A 235 1.47 3.68 4.23
N SER A 236 2.00 3.54 5.45
CA SER A 236 2.89 2.44 5.82
C SER A 236 2.23 1.08 5.61
N ALA A 237 0.99 0.91 6.08
CA ALA A 237 0.25 -0.34 5.92
C ALA A 237 -0.05 -0.65 4.44
N LYS A 238 -0.36 0.36 3.64
CA LYS A 238 -0.52 0.23 2.18
C LYS A 238 0.77 -0.24 1.52
N LEU A 239 1.91 0.35 1.88
CA LEU A 239 3.21 -0.08 1.38
C LEU A 239 3.52 -1.52 1.77
N HIS A 240 3.20 -1.95 2.98
CA HIS A 240 3.40 -3.33 3.41
C HIS A 240 2.49 -4.31 2.64
N CYS A 241 1.24 -3.95 2.38
CA CYS A 241 0.35 -4.74 1.52
C CYS A 241 0.89 -4.88 0.09
N LEU A 242 1.47 -3.81 -0.48
CA LEU A 242 2.09 -3.84 -1.81
C LEU A 242 3.41 -4.63 -1.81
N TYR A 243 4.20 -4.53 -0.73
CA TYR A 243 5.41 -5.32 -0.51
C TYR A 243 5.08 -6.81 -0.53
N GLY A 244 4.00 -7.21 0.16
CA GLY A 244 3.32 -8.50 0.03
C GLY A 244 4.06 -9.70 0.62
N VAL A 245 5.14 -9.46 1.36
CA VAL A 245 5.95 -10.49 2.01
C VAL A 245 5.98 -10.21 3.51
N SER A 246 5.88 -11.27 4.32
CA SER A 246 6.08 -11.15 5.76
C SER A 246 7.49 -10.68 6.08
N ILE A 247 7.57 -9.74 7.02
CA ILE A 247 8.78 -9.08 7.49
C ILE A 247 9.85 -10.09 7.99
N ASP A 248 9.44 -11.28 8.40
CA ASP A 248 10.33 -12.36 8.88
C ASP A 248 11.16 -12.98 7.76
N SER A 249 10.63 -12.99 6.52
CA SER A 249 11.24 -13.67 5.39
C SER A 249 12.56 -13.01 4.96
N VAL A 250 12.72 -11.72 5.24
CA VAL A 250 13.94 -10.95 4.92
C VAL A 250 15.07 -11.25 5.91
N ARG A 251 14.73 -11.59 7.16
CA ARG A 251 15.69 -11.85 8.25
C ARG A 251 16.57 -13.08 7.98
N LYS A 252 16.03 -14.12 7.33
CA LYS A 252 16.75 -15.37 7.06
C LYS A 252 17.90 -15.24 6.06
N ASN A 253 17.97 -14.14 5.31
CA ASN A 253 19.03 -13.89 4.32
C ASN A 253 20.14 -12.95 4.84
N CYS A 254 20.06 -12.45 6.07
CA CYS A 254 21.01 -11.46 6.61
C CYS A 254 21.41 -11.80 8.06
N GLU A 255 22.38 -12.70 8.25
CA GLU A 255 22.87 -13.14 9.57
C GLU A 255 23.76 -12.11 10.31
N SER A 256 23.95 -10.89 9.78
CA SER A 256 25.00 -9.97 10.26
C SER A 256 24.52 -8.61 10.82
N ALA A 257 23.22 -8.36 11.00
CA ALA A 257 22.73 -7.07 11.47
C ALA A 257 22.88 -6.88 13.00
N PRO A 258 23.40 -5.72 13.49
CA PRO A 258 23.61 -5.47 14.92
C PRO A 258 22.31 -5.38 15.74
N PRO A 259 22.34 -5.73 17.04
CA PRO A 259 21.15 -5.97 17.90
C PRO A 259 20.27 -4.74 18.21
N ARG A 260 20.64 -3.55 17.75
CA ARG A 260 19.86 -2.31 17.87
C ARG A 260 18.90 -2.08 16.70
N TYR A 261 19.13 -2.72 15.55
CA TYR A 261 18.30 -2.63 14.34
C TYR A 261 17.67 -3.97 13.95
N SER A 262 17.84 -5.00 14.78
CA SER A 262 17.08 -6.24 14.67
C SER A 262 15.61 -5.90 14.90
N LEU A 263 14.79 -5.98 13.86
CA LEU A 263 13.34 -6.06 14.02
C LEU A 263 13.08 -7.19 15.02
N ARG A 264 12.67 -6.82 16.23
CA ARG A 264 12.42 -7.77 17.32
C ARG A 264 11.07 -8.47 17.20
N HIS A 265 10.25 -8.12 16.20
CA HIS A 265 8.90 -8.63 16.06
C HIS A 265 8.81 -9.55 14.85
N ASP A 266 8.91 -10.85 15.12
CA ASP A 266 8.53 -11.86 14.17
C ASP A 266 7.01 -11.78 13.93
N THR A 267 6.54 -12.21 12.76
CA THR A 267 5.14 -12.27 12.35
C THR A 267 4.33 -13.06 13.37
N ALA A 268 4.96 -14.04 14.03
CA ALA A 268 4.39 -14.76 15.17
C ALA A 268 4.05 -13.88 16.37
N GLU A 269 4.81 -12.81 16.65
CA GLU A 269 4.54 -11.87 17.75
C GLU A 269 3.44 -10.86 17.40
N ILE A 270 3.33 -10.49 16.13
CA ILE A 270 2.34 -9.50 15.65
C ILE A 270 0.99 -10.17 15.38
N HIS A 271 1.02 -11.46 15.00
CA HIS A 271 -0.15 -12.25 14.66
C HIS A 271 -1.30 -12.20 15.69
N PRO A 272 -1.07 -12.32 17.02
CA PRO A 272 -2.11 -12.14 18.03
C PRO A 272 -2.85 -10.78 17.98
N TYR A 273 -2.14 -9.70 17.68
CA TYR A 273 -2.74 -8.36 17.55
C TYR A 273 -3.52 -8.24 16.24
N ALA A 274 -3.00 -8.83 15.16
CA ALA A 274 -3.68 -8.84 13.86
C ALA A 274 -5.01 -9.59 13.98
N ARG A 275 -5.01 -10.77 14.63
CA ARG A 275 -6.23 -11.53 14.96
C ARG A 275 -7.23 -10.70 15.75
N ALA A 276 -6.78 -10.06 16.83
CA ALA A 276 -7.66 -9.26 17.68
C ALA A 276 -8.34 -8.12 16.90
N ARG A 277 -7.67 -7.54 15.90
CA ARG A 277 -8.25 -6.52 15.01
C ARG A 277 -9.22 -7.11 13.98
N VAL A 278 -8.90 -8.24 13.37
CA VAL A 278 -9.70 -8.85 12.29
C VAL A 278 -11.01 -9.45 12.80
N TYR A 279 -10.97 -10.10 13.97
CA TYR A 279 -12.13 -10.77 14.57
C TYR A 279 -12.96 -9.87 15.51
N ASP A 280 -12.64 -8.58 15.59
CA ASP A 280 -13.43 -7.61 16.35
C ASP A 280 -14.69 -7.20 15.57
N LEU A 281 -15.82 -7.83 15.89
CA LEU A 281 -17.09 -7.63 15.17
C LEU A 281 -17.64 -6.20 15.30
N ARG A 282 -17.22 -5.44 16.32
CA ARG A 282 -17.60 -4.03 16.51
C ARG A 282 -17.09 -3.10 15.39
N GLN A 283 -16.09 -3.57 14.63
CA GLN A 283 -15.43 -2.85 13.53
C GLN A 283 -16.04 -3.15 12.16
N HIS A 284 -17.10 -3.96 12.10
CA HIS A 284 -17.85 -4.30 10.89
C HIS A 284 -19.26 -3.72 11.00
N THR A 285 -19.56 -2.72 10.18
CA THR A 285 -20.87 -2.02 10.18
C THR A 285 -21.49 -2.06 8.80
N GLU A 286 -22.82 -1.99 8.76
CA GLU A 286 -23.57 -1.97 7.50
C GLU A 286 -23.37 -0.64 6.75
N ASP A 287 -23.59 0.49 7.44
CA ASP A 287 -23.60 1.82 6.81
C ASP A 287 -22.22 2.44 6.63
N GLY A 288 -21.29 2.14 7.54
CA GLY A 288 -19.97 2.79 7.56
C GLY A 288 -18.92 1.99 6.81
N THR A 289 -18.61 0.78 7.30
CA THR A 289 -17.56 -0.05 6.72
C THR A 289 -18.08 -0.98 5.62
N PHE A 290 -19.39 -1.05 5.38
CA PHE A 290 -20.00 -1.97 4.42
C PHE A 290 -19.52 -3.42 4.58
N TRP A 291 -19.25 -3.84 5.82
CA TRP A 291 -18.66 -5.14 6.17
C TRP A 291 -17.31 -5.45 5.51
N GLY A 292 -16.63 -4.45 4.96
CA GLY A 292 -15.35 -4.62 4.29
C GLY A 292 -14.18 -3.97 5.03
N PRO A 293 -12.97 -4.04 4.45
CA PRO A 293 -11.78 -3.36 4.96
C PRO A 293 -11.83 -1.85 4.64
N PHE A 294 -12.90 -1.19 5.08
CA PHE A 294 -13.15 0.23 4.89
C PHE A 294 -13.16 0.95 6.24
N PHE A 295 -12.91 2.25 6.19
CA PHE A 295 -13.19 3.15 7.29
C PHE A 295 -14.70 3.19 7.57
N ASP A 296 -15.05 3.48 8.82
CA ASP A 296 -16.44 3.68 9.25
C ASP A 296 -16.92 5.09 8.91
N ASP A 297 -16.68 5.52 7.67
CA ASP A 297 -16.99 6.86 7.15
C ASP A 297 -18.16 6.86 6.15
N GLY A 298 -18.60 5.68 5.70
CA GLY A 298 -19.63 5.53 4.67
C GLY A 298 -19.17 5.93 3.26
N LEU A 299 -17.89 6.22 3.06
CA LEU A 299 -17.31 6.70 1.79
C LEU A 299 -16.55 5.63 1.03
N GLN A 300 -16.52 4.39 1.56
CA GLN A 300 -15.74 3.29 1.01
C GLN A 300 -14.23 3.60 0.94
N THR A 301 -13.73 4.47 1.81
CA THR A 301 -12.29 4.73 1.94
C THR A 301 -11.63 3.48 2.52
N VAL A 302 -10.63 2.95 1.83
CA VAL A 302 -9.95 1.71 2.24
C VAL A 302 -9.15 1.93 3.54
N ASP A 303 -9.35 1.04 4.51
CA ASP A 303 -8.54 0.95 5.72
C ASP A 303 -7.41 -0.07 5.49
N TRP A 304 -6.23 0.45 5.20
CA TRP A 304 -5.04 -0.34 4.88
C TRP A 304 -4.47 -1.05 6.11
N GLU A 305 -4.73 -0.58 7.32
CA GLU A 305 -4.32 -1.29 8.54
C GLU A 305 -5.18 -2.55 8.78
N LYS A 306 -6.45 -2.56 8.36
CA LYS A 306 -7.26 -3.79 8.31
C LYS A 306 -6.72 -4.76 7.26
N LEU A 307 -6.37 -4.27 6.06
CA LEU A 307 -5.80 -5.11 5.00
C LEU A 307 -4.45 -5.71 5.42
N GLU A 308 -3.60 -4.94 6.09
CA GLU A 308 -2.33 -5.40 6.63
C GLU A 308 -2.53 -6.50 7.68
N ALA A 309 -3.48 -6.33 8.60
CA ALA A 309 -3.80 -7.35 9.59
C ALA A 309 -4.31 -8.65 8.92
N ILE A 310 -5.17 -8.54 7.90
CA ILE A 310 -5.62 -9.68 7.09
C ILE A 310 -4.43 -10.40 6.43
N MET A 311 -3.53 -9.63 5.79
CA MET A 311 -2.35 -10.17 5.13
C MET A 311 -1.47 -10.96 6.11
N ILE A 312 -1.21 -10.41 7.30
CA ILE A 312 -0.40 -11.04 8.35
C ILE A 312 -1.02 -12.36 8.83
N ILE A 313 -2.33 -12.40 9.08
CA ILE A 313 -3.02 -13.64 9.52
C ILE A 313 -2.93 -14.73 8.45
N LEU A 314 -3.22 -14.37 7.19
CA LEU A 314 -3.22 -15.32 6.10
C LEU A 314 -1.81 -15.87 5.85
N ASP A 315 -0.79 -15.01 5.85
CA ASP A 315 0.60 -15.42 5.68
C ASP A 315 1.05 -16.36 6.82
N TYR A 316 0.75 -16.01 8.08
CA TYR A 316 1.06 -16.85 9.25
C TYR A 316 0.45 -18.24 9.13
N ASN A 317 -0.84 -18.32 8.80
CA ASN A 317 -1.57 -19.58 8.68
C ASN A 317 -1.09 -20.43 7.49
N LEU A 318 -0.80 -19.80 6.35
CA LEU A 318 -0.32 -20.51 5.16
C LEU A 318 1.09 -21.09 5.35
N ARG A 319 1.98 -20.39 6.06
CA ARG A 319 3.34 -20.89 6.37
C ARG A 319 3.35 -22.06 7.35
N ARG A 320 2.37 -22.13 8.25
CA ARG A 320 2.22 -23.23 9.23
C ARG A 320 1.43 -24.41 8.67
N SER A 321 0.72 -24.22 7.57
CA SER A 321 -0.04 -25.27 6.94
C SER A 321 0.90 -26.40 6.49
N THR A 322 0.62 -27.64 6.95
CA THR A 322 1.34 -28.86 6.56
C THR A 322 0.94 -29.37 5.17
N GLU A 323 0.12 -28.59 4.46
CA GLU A 323 -0.42 -28.94 3.16
C GLU A 323 0.69 -29.02 2.09
N PRO A 324 0.58 -29.92 1.09
CA PRO A 324 1.64 -30.08 0.09
C PRO A 324 1.85 -28.79 -0.71
N GLN A 325 3.03 -28.17 -0.58
CA GLN A 325 3.47 -26.94 -1.26
C GLN A 325 3.11 -26.88 -2.76
N ARG A 326 3.00 -28.03 -3.43
CA ARG A 326 2.66 -28.18 -4.86
C ARG A 326 1.29 -27.60 -5.26
N GLN A 327 0.34 -27.45 -4.34
CA GLN A 327 -0.97 -26.81 -4.65
C GLN A 327 -0.93 -25.28 -4.50
N TYR A 328 0.16 -24.74 -3.96
CA TYR A 328 0.35 -23.34 -3.58
C TYR A 328 1.52 -22.67 -4.30
N GLU A 329 2.20 -23.36 -5.21
CA GLU A 329 3.49 -22.92 -5.77
C GLU A 329 3.43 -21.48 -6.31
N GLY A 330 2.39 -21.13 -7.08
CA GLY A 330 2.20 -19.76 -7.57
C GLY A 330 1.79 -18.73 -6.51
N MET A 331 1.20 -19.15 -5.38
CA MET A 331 0.85 -18.27 -4.25
C MET A 331 2.06 -18.02 -3.35
N LEU A 332 2.84 -19.06 -3.06
CA LEU A 332 4.06 -18.97 -2.27
C LEU A 332 5.08 -18.08 -2.97
N GLU A 333 5.23 -18.17 -4.29
CA GLU A 333 6.10 -17.25 -5.04
C GLU A 333 5.70 -15.77 -4.88
N LEU A 334 4.40 -15.47 -4.88
CA LEU A 334 3.90 -14.11 -4.62
C LEU A 334 4.14 -13.69 -3.16
N GLN A 335 4.15 -14.62 -2.21
CA GLN A 335 4.37 -14.34 -0.78
C GLN A 335 5.85 -14.39 -0.35
N GLU A 336 6.75 -14.82 -1.24
CA GLU A 336 8.19 -14.92 -1.00
C GLU A 336 8.98 -13.77 -1.64
N LYS A 337 8.48 -13.20 -2.74
CA LYS A 337 9.18 -12.15 -3.49
C LYS A 337 8.54 -10.77 -3.28
N PRO A 338 9.28 -9.79 -2.74
CA PRO A 338 8.82 -8.42 -2.58
C PRO A 338 8.32 -7.81 -3.89
N TRP A 339 7.25 -7.03 -3.81
CA TRP A 339 6.68 -6.24 -4.93
C TRP A 339 6.13 -7.05 -6.13
N VAL A 340 6.43 -8.35 -6.23
CA VAL A 340 5.99 -9.20 -7.34
C VAL A 340 4.47 -9.28 -7.39
N GLY A 341 3.92 -8.98 -8.56
CA GLY A 341 2.48 -9.01 -8.77
C GLY A 341 1.73 -7.83 -8.15
N ALA A 342 2.40 -6.86 -7.52
CA ALA A 342 1.76 -5.66 -6.96
C ALA A 342 1.58 -4.51 -7.97
N THR A 343 1.83 -4.76 -9.25
CA THR A 343 1.68 -3.78 -10.32
C THR A 343 0.38 -4.02 -11.09
N PRO A 344 -0.30 -2.96 -11.58
CA PRO A 344 -1.47 -3.12 -12.44
C PRO A 344 -1.13 -3.99 -13.65
N HIS A 345 -2.08 -4.83 -14.08
CA HIS A 345 -1.90 -5.75 -15.21
C HIS A 345 -0.76 -6.76 -15.08
N SER A 346 -0.22 -6.98 -13.88
CA SER A 346 0.84 -7.97 -13.66
C SER A 346 0.41 -9.42 -13.81
N PHE A 347 -0.90 -9.72 -13.75
CA PHE A 347 -1.37 -11.08 -13.93
C PHE A 347 -1.14 -11.55 -15.37
N VAL A 348 -0.42 -12.66 -15.52
CA VAL A 348 -0.18 -13.33 -16.79
C VAL A 348 -0.57 -14.79 -16.65
N SER A 349 -1.52 -15.26 -17.47
CA SER A 349 -1.87 -16.68 -17.51
C SER A 349 -0.73 -17.49 -18.14
N PRO A 350 -0.46 -18.71 -17.63
CA PRO A 350 0.47 -19.64 -18.28
C PRO A 350 0.12 -19.85 -19.76
N PRO A 351 1.13 -20.03 -20.64
CA PRO A 351 0.89 -20.28 -22.05
C PRO A 351 0.03 -21.54 -22.22
N PRO A 352 -1.00 -21.50 -23.07
CA PRO A 352 -1.93 -22.60 -23.19
C PRO A 352 -1.24 -23.80 -23.87
N SER A 353 -1.53 -25.01 -23.41
CA SER A 353 -1.05 -26.26 -24.01
C SER A 353 -1.76 -26.62 -25.34
N VAL A 354 -2.80 -25.86 -25.69
CA VAL A 354 -3.69 -26.07 -26.84
C VAL A 354 -4.04 -24.68 -27.42
N PRO A 355 -4.29 -24.53 -28.74
CA PRO A 355 -4.78 -23.26 -29.30
C PRO A 355 -5.98 -22.71 -28.52
N MET A 356 -5.86 -21.46 -28.11
CA MET A 356 -6.89 -20.73 -27.36
C MET A 356 -8.17 -20.60 -28.17
N GLU A 357 -9.30 -20.88 -27.53
CA GLU A 357 -10.58 -20.40 -28.00
C GLU A 357 -10.63 -18.86 -27.93
N PRO A 358 -11.28 -18.19 -28.91
CA PRO A 358 -11.47 -16.75 -28.86
C PRO A 358 -12.30 -16.37 -27.63
N ALA A 359 -11.90 -15.29 -26.96
CA ALA A 359 -12.62 -14.78 -25.79
C ALA A 359 -14.07 -14.46 -26.15
N LEU A 360 -15.00 -14.78 -25.25
CA LEU A 360 -16.39 -14.39 -25.44
C LEU A 360 -16.50 -12.86 -25.48
N PRO A 361 -17.49 -12.29 -26.21
CA PRO A 361 -17.60 -10.83 -26.35
C PRO A 361 -17.63 -10.05 -25.04
N LEU A 362 -18.21 -10.62 -23.98
CA LEU A 362 -18.24 -10.00 -22.64
C LEU A 362 -16.89 -10.08 -21.92
N GLU A 363 -16.14 -11.17 -22.10
CA GLU A 363 -14.81 -11.34 -21.48
C GLU A 363 -13.80 -10.38 -22.11
N ALA A 364 -13.91 -10.14 -23.41
CA ALA A 364 -13.07 -9.17 -24.10
C ALA A 364 -13.34 -7.71 -23.69
N GLN A 365 -14.53 -7.44 -23.12
CA GLN A 365 -14.93 -6.12 -22.63
C GLN A 365 -14.66 -5.93 -21.13
N ASP A 366 -14.28 -6.98 -20.41
CA ASP A 366 -14.06 -6.93 -18.97
C ASP A 366 -12.69 -6.32 -18.62
N PRO A 367 -12.65 -5.11 -18.03
CA PRO A 367 -11.40 -4.46 -17.68
C PRO A 367 -10.69 -5.11 -16.48
N TYR A 368 -11.40 -5.89 -15.63
CA TYR A 368 -10.82 -6.46 -14.41
C TYR A 368 -10.21 -7.85 -14.62
N ASN A 369 -10.43 -8.47 -15.77
CA ASN A 369 -10.04 -9.86 -16.05
C ASN A 369 -10.57 -10.83 -14.98
N VAL A 370 -11.88 -10.82 -14.74
CA VAL A 370 -12.57 -11.65 -13.73
C VAL A 370 -12.62 -13.11 -14.14
N THR A 371 -12.99 -13.41 -15.39
CA THR A 371 -13.18 -14.78 -15.87
C THR A 371 -11.91 -15.60 -15.71
N GLY A 372 -12.01 -16.73 -15.04
CA GLY A 372 -10.88 -17.64 -14.87
C GLY A 372 -11.03 -18.56 -13.68
N THR A 373 -9.91 -19.14 -13.30
CA THR A 373 -9.80 -19.99 -12.12
C THR A 373 -8.92 -19.33 -11.08
N TRP A 374 -9.45 -19.33 -9.86
CA TRP A 374 -8.91 -18.62 -8.71
C TRP A 374 -8.78 -19.60 -7.54
N THR A 375 -7.76 -19.39 -6.72
CA THR A 375 -7.60 -20.09 -5.46
C THR A 375 -7.97 -19.12 -4.35
N ARG A 376 -8.85 -19.53 -3.44
CA ARG A 376 -9.31 -18.76 -2.29
C ARG A 376 -8.93 -19.46 -1.00
N VAL A 377 -8.56 -18.65 -0.03
CA VAL A 377 -8.27 -19.05 1.34
C VAL A 377 -9.20 -18.30 2.27
N VAL A 378 -9.69 -19.01 3.28
CA VAL A 378 -10.43 -18.44 4.40
C VAL A 378 -9.82 -18.98 5.69
N CYS A 379 -9.63 -18.11 6.67
CA CYS A 379 -9.31 -18.52 8.04
C CYS A 379 -10.49 -18.19 8.95
N PHE A 380 -10.63 -18.94 10.05
CA PHE A 380 -11.65 -18.70 11.07
C PHE A 380 -11.28 -19.32 12.40
N LEU A 381 -11.83 -18.74 13.46
CA LEU A 381 -11.82 -19.29 14.81
C LEU A 381 -12.97 -20.27 15.00
N ASP A 382 -12.88 -21.11 16.03
CA ASP A 382 -14.06 -21.81 16.52
C ASP A 382 -15.14 -20.79 16.89
N TYR A 383 -16.40 -21.13 16.61
CA TYR A 383 -17.51 -20.21 16.86
C TYR A 383 -17.64 -19.86 18.34
N THR A 384 -17.37 -20.80 19.24
CA THR A 384 -17.45 -20.58 20.69
C THR A 384 -16.43 -19.53 21.14
N GLU A 385 -15.20 -19.64 20.63
CA GLU A 385 -14.12 -18.72 20.96
C GLU A 385 -14.34 -17.33 20.34
N LEU A 386 -14.83 -17.27 19.10
CA LEU A 386 -15.22 -16.01 18.45
C LEU A 386 -16.35 -15.32 19.21
N TYR A 387 -17.35 -16.09 19.65
CA TYR A 387 -18.50 -15.58 20.39
C TYR A 387 -18.07 -15.06 21.76
N GLU A 388 -17.27 -15.81 22.52
CA GLU A 388 -16.77 -15.39 23.82
C GLU A 388 -15.90 -14.12 23.71
N PHE A 389 -15.06 -14.04 22.67
CA PHE A 389 -14.25 -12.85 22.39
C PHE A 389 -15.11 -11.59 22.17
N ASN A 390 -16.20 -11.69 21.40
CA ASN A 390 -17.01 -10.53 21.01
C ASN A 390 -18.17 -10.21 21.97
N PHE A 391 -18.70 -11.21 22.68
CA PHE A 391 -19.92 -11.09 23.48
C PHE A 391 -19.75 -11.54 24.95
N GLY A 392 -18.52 -11.87 25.37
CA GLY A 392 -18.18 -12.09 26.77
C GLY A 392 -18.32 -10.83 27.63
N THR A 393 -18.13 -10.96 28.94
CA THR A 393 -18.46 -9.90 29.92
C THR A 393 -17.54 -8.67 29.85
N ASP A 394 -16.27 -8.83 29.49
CA ASP A 394 -15.26 -7.76 29.48
C ASP A 394 -15.08 -7.16 28.08
N GLN A 395 -16.03 -6.33 27.64
CA GLN A 395 -15.95 -5.65 26.34
C GLN A 395 -15.34 -4.25 26.48
N PRO A 396 -14.25 -3.93 25.75
CA PRO A 396 -13.77 -2.57 25.69
C PRO A 396 -14.78 -1.67 24.97
N GLU A 397 -14.59 -0.35 25.06
CA GLU A 397 -15.34 0.60 24.23
C GLU A 397 -15.04 0.38 22.74
N ARG A 398 -15.96 0.76 21.85
CA ARG A 398 -15.85 0.50 20.39
C ARG A 398 -14.55 1.02 19.77
N ASN A 399 -14.11 2.20 20.19
CA ASN A 399 -12.89 2.85 19.67
C ASN A 399 -11.62 2.40 20.40
N GLN A 400 -11.76 1.58 21.44
CA GLN A 400 -10.63 1.05 22.18
C GLN A 400 -10.18 -0.27 21.58
N PRO A 401 -8.86 -0.44 21.45
CA PRO A 401 -8.31 -1.66 20.91
C PRO A 401 -8.49 -2.85 21.85
N ARG A 402 -8.67 -4.02 21.25
CA ARG A 402 -8.73 -5.29 21.99
C ARG A 402 -7.33 -5.78 22.32
N LYS A 403 -7.24 -6.54 23.41
CA LYS A 403 -6.05 -7.30 23.78
C LYS A 403 -5.75 -8.36 22.71
N PRO A 404 -4.48 -8.72 22.50
CA PRO A 404 -4.10 -9.80 21.60
C PRO A 404 -4.78 -11.11 22.00
N ILE A 405 -5.15 -11.91 21.00
CA ILE A 405 -5.72 -13.25 21.20
C ILE A 405 -4.80 -14.30 20.62
N ASP A 406 -4.68 -15.44 21.31
CA ASP A 406 -3.81 -16.55 20.88
C ASP A 406 -4.54 -17.82 20.44
N THR A 407 -5.81 -17.68 20.10
CA THR A 407 -6.70 -18.76 19.69
C THR A 407 -6.31 -19.40 18.36
N GLU A 408 -6.34 -20.73 18.26
CA GLU A 408 -6.01 -21.43 17.02
C GLU A 408 -7.03 -21.16 15.90
N GLU A 409 -6.53 -20.91 14.70
CA GLU A 409 -7.36 -20.70 13.52
C GLU A 409 -7.37 -21.95 12.64
N ALA A 410 -8.55 -22.26 12.11
CA ALA A 410 -8.69 -23.22 11.03
C ALA A 410 -8.57 -22.49 9.69
N THR A 411 -7.93 -23.14 8.72
CA THR A 411 -7.77 -22.63 7.35
C THR A 411 -8.46 -23.56 6.36
N ARG A 412 -9.22 -23.00 5.41
CA ARG A 412 -9.85 -23.73 4.31
C ARG A 412 -9.45 -23.15 2.96
N LEU A 413 -9.39 -24.04 1.98
CA LEU A 413 -8.90 -23.75 0.64
C LEU A 413 -9.95 -24.13 -0.40
N ILE A 414 -10.24 -23.19 -1.28
CA ILE A 414 -11.38 -23.24 -2.17
C ILE A 414 -10.90 -22.88 -3.58
N ASN A 415 -11.13 -23.77 -4.54
CA ASN A 415 -10.97 -23.45 -5.95
C ASN A 415 -12.25 -22.80 -6.46
N MET A 416 -12.14 -21.64 -7.10
CA MET A 416 -13.25 -20.90 -7.71
C MET A 416 -13.05 -20.83 -9.23
N LYS A 417 -13.96 -21.40 -10.03
CA LYS A 417 -14.05 -21.17 -11.48
C LYS A 417 -15.16 -20.17 -11.73
N ILE A 418 -14.82 -18.93 -12.07
CA ILE A 418 -15.77 -17.82 -12.27
C ILE A 418 -15.71 -17.29 -13.70
N GLN A 419 -16.81 -16.70 -14.16
CA GLN A 419 -17.00 -16.13 -15.48
C GLN A 419 -17.86 -14.87 -15.39
N VAL A 420 -17.53 -13.87 -16.21
CA VAL A 420 -18.32 -12.66 -16.37
C VAL A 420 -19.70 -13.01 -16.92
N THR A 421 -20.72 -12.30 -16.42
CA THR A 421 -22.12 -12.51 -16.78
C THR A 421 -22.82 -11.26 -17.27
N LYS A 422 -22.40 -10.10 -16.79
CA LYS A 422 -22.97 -8.80 -17.15
C LYS A 422 -21.95 -7.69 -16.86
N ILE A 423 -21.97 -6.65 -17.68
CA ILE A 423 -21.19 -5.42 -17.48
C ILE A 423 -22.20 -4.26 -17.53
N GLU A 424 -22.09 -3.31 -16.61
CA GLU A 424 -22.94 -2.12 -16.55
C GLU A 424 -22.11 -0.87 -16.24
N ALA A 425 -22.68 0.30 -16.50
CA ALA A 425 -22.05 1.57 -16.15
C ALA A 425 -21.88 1.69 -14.62
N PRO A 426 -20.85 2.41 -14.14
CA PRO A 426 -20.68 2.66 -12.71
C PRO A 426 -21.91 3.38 -12.12
N GLY A 427 -22.27 3.04 -10.89
CA GLY A 427 -23.27 3.77 -10.12
C GLY A 427 -22.74 5.12 -9.63
N GLU A 428 -23.60 5.93 -9.01
CA GLU A 428 -23.21 7.26 -8.51
C GLU A 428 -22.14 7.19 -7.41
N ASP A 429 -22.18 6.15 -6.57
CA ASP A 429 -21.25 5.93 -5.45
C ASP A 429 -20.02 5.08 -5.83
N ASP A 430 -19.83 4.80 -7.12
CA ASP A 430 -18.70 4.02 -7.64
C ASP A 430 -17.60 4.92 -8.22
N GLY A 431 -16.40 4.37 -8.38
CA GLY A 431 -15.36 5.02 -9.18
C GLY A 431 -15.77 5.08 -10.66
N GLN A 432 -15.86 6.28 -11.21
CA GLN A 432 -16.42 6.52 -12.55
C GLN A 432 -15.51 6.09 -13.72
N GLN A 433 -14.27 5.67 -13.44
CA GLN A 433 -13.28 5.36 -14.47
C GLN A 433 -13.51 4.02 -15.17
N LEU A 434 -14.17 3.05 -14.50
CA LEU A 434 -14.39 1.69 -15.02
C LEU A 434 -15.83 1.22 -14.76
N PRO A 435 -16.38 0.35 -15.61
CA PRO A 435 -17.71 -0.23 -15.43
C PRO A 435 -17.81 -1.17 -14.22
N VAL A 436 -19.03 -1.51 -13.82
CA VAL A 436 -19.30 -2.56 -12.83
C VAL A 436 -19.45 -3.90 -13.56
N VAL A 437 -18.71 -4.91 -13.10
CA VAL A 437 -18.69 -6.26 -13.69
C VAL A 437 -19.31 -7.27 -12.74
N HIS A 438 -20.30 -7.99 -13.25
CA HIS A 438 -20.99 -9.06 -12.54
C HIS A 438 -20.49 -10.41 -13.01
N PHE A 439 -20.23 -11.32 -12.08
CA PHE A 439 -19.72 -12.65 -12.37
C PHE A 439 -20.45 -13.76 -11.63
N SER A 440 -20.19 -14.98 -12.09
CA SER A 440 -20.72 -16.20 -11.50
C SER A 440 -19.79 -17.39 -11.73
N GLY A 441 -19.98 -18.48 -11.00
CA GLY A 441 -19.10 -19.63 -11.12
C GLY A 441 -19.44 -20.85 -10.25
N LYS A 442 -18.41 -21.64 -9.98
CA LYS A 442 -18.47 -22.77 -9.06
C LYS A 442 -17.30 -22.68 -8.10
N SER A 443 -17.50 -23.11 -6.86
CA SER A 443 -16.46 -23.16 -5.84
C SER A 443 -16.38 -24.56 -5.25
N SER A 444 -15.27 -25.26 -5.39
CA SER A 444 -15.06 -26.56 -4.76
C SER A 444 -13.91 -26.48 -3.80
N SER A 445 -14.06 -27.05 -2.60
CA SER A 445 -12.92 -27.26 -1.71
C SER A 445 -11.83 -28.04 -2.44
N ILE A 446 -10.59 -27.65 -2.24
CA ILE A 446 -9.42 -28.29 -2.87
C ILE A 446 -9.24 -29.72 -2.32
N ARG A 447 -9.79 -30.01 -1.13
CA ARG A 447 -9.95 -31.37 -0.60
C ARG A 447 -11.43 -31.73 -0.47
N PRO A 448 -11.85 -32.95 -0.86
CA PRO A 448 -13.05 -33.54 -0.28
C PRO A 448 -12.71 -33.92 1.17
N SER A 449 -12.87 -32.99 2.11
CA SER A 449 -13.06 -33.43 3.49
C SER A 449 -14.43 -34.12 3.56
N TRP A 450 -14.60 -34.99 4.55
CA TRP A 450 -15.90 -35.58 4.85
C TRP A 450 -16.98 -34.52 5.22
N ASP A 451 -16.60 -33.23 5.28
CA ASP A 451 -17.49 -32.09 5.52
C ASP A 451 -18.47 -31.94 4.34
N PRO A 452 -19.78 -32.15 4.56
CA PRO A 452 -20.79 -31.91 3.55
C PRO A 452 -20.70 -30.49 2.96
N ASN A 453 -20.20 -29.50 3.72
CA ASN A 453 -20.07 -28.09 3.33
C ASN A 453 -18.90 -27.77 2.38
N ALA A 454 -18.13 -28.77 1.95
CA ALA A 454 -16.91 -28.57 1.16
C ALA A 454 -17.15 -28.03 -0.27
N ASN A 455 -18.33 -28.19 -0.87
CA ASN A 455 -18.59 -27.80 -2.26
C ASN A 455 -19.76 -26.81 -2.39
N SER A 456 -19.53 -25.67 -3.04
CA SER A 456 -20.52 -24.59 -3.24
C SER A 456 -20.61 -24.14 -4.71
N LYS A 457 -21.70 -23.50 -5.10
CA LYS A 457 -21.81 -22.75 -6.36
C LYS A 457 -21.58 -21.27 -6.05
N ILE A 458 -20.80 -20.56 -6.87
CA ILE A 458 -20.76 -19.10 -6.81
C ILE A 458 -21.82 -18.63 -7.81
N LYS A 459 -22.97 -18.11 -7.38
CA LYS A 459 -24.17 -18.12 -8.25
C LYS A 459 -24.00 -17.36 -9.58
N GLY A 460 -24.50 -18.02 -10.63
CA GLY A 460 -24.92 -17.50 -11.94
C GLY A 460 -26.15 -18.28 -12.35
N LYS A 461 -27.17 -17.56 -12.83
CA LYS A 461 -28.54 -18.06 -13.04
C LYS A 461 -28.60 -19.45 -13.66
N ARG A 462 -29.37 -20.35 -13.05
CA ARG A 462 -30.23 -21.27 -13.81
C ARG A 462 -31.67 -20.85 -13.56
N SER A 463 -32.41 -20.76 -14.65
CA SER A 463 -33.81 -20.33 -14.77
C SER A 463 -34.65 -20.64 -13.53
N PHE A 464 -35.09 -19.59 -12.82
CA PHE A 464 -36.23 -19.70 -11.92
C PHE A 464 -37.45 -19.10 -12.62
N HIS A 465 -38.42 -19.98 -12.86
CA HIS A 465 -39.74 -19.58 -13.26
C HIS A 465 -40.39 -18.85 -12.07
N ARG A 466 -40.73 -17.58 -12.29
CA ARG A 466 -41.90 -16.88 -11.73
C ARG A 466 -42.04 -16.89 -10.19
N LEU A 467 -41.44 -15.90 -9.54
CA LEU A 467 -42.07 -15.18 -8.41
C LEU A 467 -41.66 -13.70 -8.49
N ARG A 468 -42.67 -12.85 -8.69
CA ARG A 468 -42.60 -11.40 -8.79
C ARG A 468 -42.26 -10.79 -7.42
N GLY A 469 -41.42 -9.77 -7.41
CA GLY A 469 -41.45 -8.72 -6.37
C GLY A 469 -40.19 -8.59 -5.51
N LEU A 470 -39.06 -8.22 -6.14
CA LEU A 470 -37.82 -7.58 -5.62
C LEU A 470 -36.62 -8.19 -6.35
N GLY A 471 -36.35 -7.69 -7.55
CA GLY A 471 -35.33 -8.19 -8.45
C GLY A 471 -33.92 -7.78 -8.03
N LEU A 472 -33.27 -8.53 -7.16
CA LEU A 472 -31.82 -8.52 -7.00
C LEU A 472 -31.23 -9.73 -7.73
N SER A 473 -30.58 -9.49 -8.87
CA SER A 473 -29.75 -10.49 -9.54
C SER A 473 -28.47 -10.67 -8.73
N ARG A 474 -28.41 -11.64 -7.82
CA ARG A 474 -27.32 -11.84 -6.85
C ARG A 474 -26.12 -12.59 -7.46
N SER A 475 -25.38 -11.89 -8.32
CA SER A 475 -24.07 -12.29 -8.87
C SER A 475 -22.94 -11.72 -8.02
N GLY A 476 -21.72 -12.26 -8.11
CA GLY A 476 -20.54 -11.58 -7.57
C GLY A 476 -20.29 -10.28 -8.34
N ILE A 477 -19.71 -9.27 -7.70
CA ILE A 477 -19.56 -7.92 -8.25
C ILE A 477 -18.12 -7.46 -8.11
N VAL A 478 -17.59 -6.85 -9.17
CA VAL A 478 -16.30 -6.14 -9.20
C VAL A 478 -16.54 -4.72 -9.69
N ARG A 479 -15.99 -3.74 -8.97
CA ARG A 479 -16.16 -2.31 -9.27
C ARG A 479 -15.03 -1.49 -8.65
N LEU A 480 -14.92 -0.22 -9.01
CA LEU A 480 -14.01 0.71 -8.34
C LEU A 480 -14.68 1.36 -7.14
N THR A 481 -13.92 1.56 -6.06
CA THR A 481 -14.25 2.54 -5.02
C THR A 481 -14.18 3.96 -5.60
N PRO A 482 -14.79 4.97 -4.96
CA PRO A 482 -14.64 6.37 -5.36
C PRO A 482 -13.17 6.83 -5.47
N GLN A 483 -12.28 6.25 -4.66
CA GLN A 483 -10.85 6.55 -4.60
C GLN A 483 -10.02 5.73 -5.62
N GLY A 484 -10.63 4.76 -6.31
CA GLY A 484 -10.01 4.04 -7.43
C GLY A 484 -9.46 2.65 -7.10
N GLU A 485 -9.60 2.15 -5.88
CA GLU A 485 -9.30 0.76 -5.53
C GLU A 485 -10.35 -0.22 -6.09
N VAL A 486 -9.92 -1.43 -6.45
CA VAL A 486 -10.83 -2.44 -7.01
C VAL A 486 -11.51 -3.21 -5.87
N ARG A 487 -12.80 -2.99 -5.70
CA ARG A 487 -13.66 -3.67 -4.72
C ARG A 487 -14.29 -4.93 -5.30
N TRP A 488 -14.21 -6.01 -4.52
CA TRP A 488 -14.79 -7.31 -4.83
C TRP A 488 -15.84 -7.69 -3.79
N THR A 489 -17.04 -8.03 -4.26
CA THR A 489 -18.10 -8.62 -3.46
C THR A 489 -18.41 -10.02 -3.98
N THR A 490 -18.33 -11.05 -3.13
CA THR A 490 -18.62 -12.44 -3.53
C THR A 490 -19.74 -13.07 -2.71
N PHE A 491 -20.50 -13.96 -3.35
CA PHE A 491 -21.59 -14.73 -2.71
C PHE A 491 -21.37 -16.23 -2.97
N SER A 492 -21.31 -17.01 -1.90
CA SER A 492 -21.20 -18.47 -1.96
C SER A 492 -22.54 -19.13 -1.63
N VAL A 493 -22.96 -20.06 -2.50
CA VAL A 493 -24.23 -20.77 -2.41
C VAL A 493 -23.98 -22.26 -2.20
N PHE A 494 -24.46 -22.79 -1.08
CA PHE A 494 -24.34 -24.18 -0.73
C PHE A 494 -25.71 -24.87 -0.81
N GLN A 495 -25.81 -26.03 -1.48
CA GLN A 495 -27.08 -26.77 -1.67
C GLN A 495 -28.27 -25.95 -2.23
N GLY A 496 -28.01 -24.83 -2.92
CA GLY A 496 -29.04 -23.93 -3.45
C GLY A 496 -29.36 -22.75 -2.54
N GLU A 497 -28.88 -22.76 -1.30
CA GLU A 497 -29.02 -21.68 -0.32
C GLU A 497 -27.75 -20.84 -0.24
N GLU A 498 -27.91 -19.53 -0.21
CA GLU A 498 -26.79 -18.62 0.11
C GLU A 498 -26.32 -18.91 1.53
N ARG A 499 -25.00 -18.87 1.75
CA ARG A 499 -24.41 -19.10 3.08
C ARG A 499 -23.31 -18.12 3.44
N TRP A 500 -22.47 -17.74 2.48
CA TRP A 500 -21.32 -16.90 2.78
C TRP A 500 -21.28 -15.69 1.87
N ARG A 501 -20.87 -14.55 2.42
CA ARG A 501 -20.59 -13.32 1.68
C ARG A 501 -19.16 -12.86 1.98
N SER A 502 -18.53 -12.16 1.05
CA SER A 502 -17.25 -11.50 1.32
C SER A 502 -17.14 -10.15 0.65
N GLU A 503 -16.37 -9.27 1.27
CA GLU A 503 -16.03 -7.93 0.80
C GLU A 503 -14.50 -7.79 0.87
N GLY A 504 -13.86 -7.37 -0.22
CA GLY A 504 -12.41 -7.26 -0.29
C GLY A 504 -11.90 -6.28 -1.34
N ILE A 505 -10.60 -6.01 -1.29
CA ILE A 505 -9.88 -5.09 -2.16
C ILE A 505 -8.78 -5.84 -2.90
N GLN A 506 -8.66 -5.60 -4.21
CA GLN A 506 -7.54 -6.09 -5.01
C GLN A 506 -6.29 -5.26 -4.73
N ILE A 507 -5.23 -5.92 -4.30
CA ILE A 507 -3.95 -5.28 -4.02
C ILE A 507 -3.20 -5.09 -5.33
N GLY A 508 -2.55 -3.93 -5.52
CA GLY A 508 -1.79 -3.62 -6.75
C GLY A 508 -2.62 -3.13 -7.93
N GLY A 509 -3.93 -2.93 -7.74
CA GLY A 509 -4.81 -2.35 -8.75
C GLY A 509 -5.40 -3.35 -9.75
N VAL A 510 -5.90 -2.82 -10.86
CA VAL A 510 -6.63 -3.58 -11.89
C VAL A 510 -5.73 -4.67 -12.47
N GLN A 511 -6.26 -5.89 -12.57
CA GLN A 511 -5.56 -7.07 -13.12
C GLN A 511 -4.20 -7.39 -12.46
N SER A 512 -3.99 -6.92 -11.23
CA SER A 512 -2.83 -7.26 -10.42
C SER A 512 -2.85 -8.74 -10.04
N ALA A 513 -1.68 -9.39 -10.11
CA ALA A 513 -1.48 -10.78 -9.70
C ALA A 513 -1.49 -10.97 -8.18
N ARG A 514 -1.31 -9.90 -7.38
CA ARG A 514 -1.26 -9.97 -5.91
C ARG A 514 -2.57 -10.46 -5.28
N GLY A 515 -3.66 -10.42 -6.04
CA GLY A 515 -4.97 -10.93 -5.63
C GLY A 515 -5.74 -9.99 -4.73
N VAL A 516 -6.78 -10.53 -4.10
CA VAL A 516 -7.77 -9.79 -3.32
C VAL A 516 -7.67 -10.19 -1.87
N LEU A 517 -7.68 -9.21 -0.96
CA LEU A 517 -7.71 -9.38 0.49
C LEU A 517 -9.01 -8.81 1.05
N GLY A 518 -9.61 -9.46 2.04
CA GLY A 518 -10.84 -8.97 2.65
C GLY A 518 -11.36 -9.83 3.79
N PHE A 519 -12.64 -9.67 4.06
CA PHE A 519 -13.36 -10.40 5.10
C PHE A 519 -14.46 -11.29 4.49
N TRP A 520 -14.79 -12.36 5.18
CA TRP A 520 -15.95 -13.19 4.88
C TRP A 520 -16.88 -13.28 6.09
N PHE A 521 -18.18 -13.43 5.84
CA PHE A 521 -19.25 -13.46 6.84
C PHE A 521 -20.36 -14.44 6.44
N ASP A 522 -21.31 -14.65 7.35
CA ASP A 522 -22.64 -15.18 7.01
C ASP A 522 -23.32 -14.33 5.91
N LYS A 523 -24.18 -14.97 5.11
CA LYS A 523 -24.90 -14.36 3.98
C LYS A 523 -25.68 -13.09 4.34
N ASN A 524 -26.21 -13.01 5.55
CA ASN A 524 -27.06 -11.93 6.01
C ASN A 524 -26.30 -10.90 6.84
N PHE A 525 -24.99 -11.08 7.02
CA PHE A 525 -24.19 -10.32 7.97
C PHE A 525 -24.82 -10.32 9.38
N ASP A 526 -25.19 -11.50 9.86
CA ASP A 526 -25.65 -11.66 11.24
C ASP A 526 -24.59 -11.07 12.18
N GLU A 527 -25.00 -10.16 13.07
CA GLU A 527 -24.13 -9.50 14.03
C GLU A 527 -23.43 -10.50 14.97
N HIS A 528 -24.07 -11.64 15.23
CA HIS A 528 -23.51 -12.76 16.00
C HIS A 528 -22.95 -13.86 15.09
N GLY A 529 -22.95 -13.65 13.78
CA GLY A 529 -22.53 -14.62 12.79
C GLY A 529 -21.02 -14.84 12.78
N PRO A 530 -20.56 -15.95 12.18
CA PRO A 530 -19.14 -16.19 11.96
C PRO A 530 -18.54 -15.16 11.00
N ALA A 531 -17.30 -14.78 11.25
CA ALA A 531 -16.51 -13.92 10.40
C ALA A 531 -15.04 -14.36 10.36
N GLY A 532 -14.31 -13.92 9.34
CA GLY A 532 -12.87 -14.11 9.29
C GLY A 532 -12.20 -13.51 8.06
N PRO A 533 -10.87 -13.58 7.97
CA PRO A 533 -10.13 -13.06 6.83
C PRO A 533 -10.25 -14.00 5.63
N THR A 534 -10.20 -13.43 4.43
CA THR A 534 -10.14 -14.18 3.17
C THR A 534 -9.18 -13.53 2.20
N ALA A 535 -8.52 -14.36 1.39
CA ALA A 535 -7.82 -13.91 0.20
C ALA A 535 -8.09 -14.80 -0.98
N PHE A 536 -7.96 -14.27 -2.19
CA PHE A 536 -7.99 -15.09 -3.39
C PHE A 536 -7.16 -14.51 -4.54
N TRP A 537 -6.54 -15.41 -5.30
CA TRP A 537 -5.63 -15.07 -6.40
C TRP A 537 -6.04 -15.83 -7.66
N LYS A 538 -5.90 -15.16 -8.78
CA LYS A 538 -6.11 -15.79 -10.08
C LYS A 538 -4.89 -16.62 -10.41
N TYR A 539 -5.09 -17.80 -10.97
CA TYR A 539 -3.98 -18.61 -11.48
C TYR A 539 -4.14 -18.98 -12.95
N TYR A 540 -5.34 -18.82 -13.52
CA TYR A 540 -5.61 -19.20 -14.91
C TYR A 540 -6.78 -18.42 -15.50
N ASP A 541 -6.67 -17.95 -16.74
CA ASP A 541 -7.72 -17.17 -17.43
C ASP A 541 -8.87 -18.01 -18.00
N GLY A 542 -8.82 -19.34 -17.92
CA GLY A 542 -9.98 -20.18 -18.26
C GLY A 542 -10.21 -20.46 -19.75
N ARG A 543 -9.24 -20.21 -20.64
CA ARG A 543 -9.35 -20.55 -22.07
C ARG A 543 -9.07 -22.03 -22.31
N GLU A 544 -10.09 -22.88 -22.22
CA GLU A 544 -9.97 -24.35 -22.18
C GLU A 544 -9.04 -24.96 -23.24
N GLY A 545 -7.80 -25.26 -22.83
CA GLY A 545 -7.09 -26.48 -23.20
C GLY A 545 -6.98 -27.33 -21.94
N LYS A 546 -7.06 -28.66 -22.04
CA LYS A 546 -6.92 -29.59 -20.90
C LYS A 546 -5.84 -29.10 -19.92
N LYS A 547 -6.12 -29.28 -18.61
CA LYS A 547 -5.20 -29.02 -17.48
C LYS A 547 -3.76 -29.00 -17.98
N PRO A 548 -2.99 -27.91 -17.84
CA PRO A 548 -1.56 -28.11 -17.84
C PRO A 548 -1.32 -29.23 -16.81
N ALA A 549 -0.63 -30.30 -17.22
CA ALA A 549 0.04 -31.12 -16.23
C ALA A 549 0.81 -30.12 -15.34
N ILE A 550 1.03 -30.44 -14.07
CA ILE A 550 1.88 -29.62 -13.20
C ILE A 550 3.30 -29.69 -13.81
N THR A 551 3.52 -28.94 -14.88
CA THR A 551 4.73 -28.87 -15.67
C THR A 551 5.54 -27.80 -14.97
N HIS A 552 6.49 -28.31 -14.19
CA HIS A 552 7.77 -27.77 -13.80
C HIS A 552 8.27 -26.62 -14.71
N GLY A 553 7.60 -25.47 -14.64
CA GLY A 553 7.69 -24.40 -15.64
C GLY A 553 7.93 -23.01 -15.06
N TRP A 554 7.94 -22.88 -13.73
CA TRP A 554 8.52 -21.73 -13.05
C TRP A 554 10.04 -21.89 -12.82
N ASN A 555 10.68 -22.86 -13.50
CA ASN A 555 12.12 -23.14 -13.42
C ASN A 555 12.96 -22.55 -14.57
N GLN A 556 12.43 -21.60 -15.36
CA GLN A 556 13.29 -20.78 -16.24
C GLN A 556 13.79 -19.49 -15.58
N PHE A 557 13.55 -19.31 -14.28
CA PHE A 557 14.12 -18.23 -13.48
C PHE A 557 15.51 -18.61 -12.95
N THR A 558 16.43 -18.93 -13.85
CA THR A 558 17.86 -18.88 -13.55
C THR A 558 18.37 -17.51 -13.96
N VAL A 559 18.72 -16.69 -12.96
CA VAL A 559 19.62 -15.55 -13.12
C VAL A 559 20.90 -16.10 -13.77
N PRO A 560 21.36 -15.60 -14.94
CA PRO A 560 22.73 -15.88 -15.36
C PRO A 560 23.63 -15.17 -14.35
N SER A 561 24.34 -15.95 -13.55
CA SER A 561 25.46 -15.45 -12.76
C SER A 561 26.49 -14.85 -13.73
N TYR A 562 26.67 -13.53 -13.63
CA TYR A 562 27.88 -12.84 -14.11
C TYR A 562 28.38 -11.94 -12.99
#